data_AF-A0A816MJ46-F1
#
_entry.id   AF-A0A816MJ46-F1
#
_cell.length_a   1.000
_cell.length_b   1.000
_cell.length_c   1.000
_cell.angle_alpha   90.00
_cell.angle_beta   90.00
_cell.angle_gamma   90.00
#
_symmetry.space_group_name_H-M   'P 1'
#
loop_
_entity.id
_entity.type
_entity.pdbx_description
1 polymer ?
#
loop_
_entity_poly.entity_id
_entity_poly.type
_entity_poly.pdbx_seq_one_letter_code
_entity_poly.pdbx_strand_id
1 'polypeptide(L)'
;RRCPQEFFQSYSEGVSEKRNHIRPELISAIRSSKIAIILLSRNYASSKWCLDELVEIMKCKEELDQTALPIFYDVEPSQVKKLTGDFGKGFRKTCAGRSNEETERWRQALVDVATTAGYHSINWFVLLISSCARFFFIVYSL
;
A
#
# COMPACT_ATOMS: atom_id res chain seq x y z
N ARG A 1 -31.58 -18.83 -1.47
CA ARG A 1 -30.16 -19.13 -1.82
C ARG A 1 -29.32 -18.41 -0.78
N ARG A 2 -28.60 -19.14 0.08
CA ARG A 2 -27.84 -18.56 1.20
C ARG A 2 -26.61 -17.82 0.63
N CYS A 3 -26.56 -16.51 0.86
CA CYS A 3 -25.40 -15.67 0.54
C CYS A 3 -24.29 -15.96 1.56
N PRO A 4 -23.10 -16.42 1.16
CA PRO A 4 -21.93 -16.44 2.03
C PRO A 4 -21.44 -15.01 2.25
N GLN A 5 -21.08 -14.73 3.49
CA GLN A 5 -20.83 -13.40 4.04
C GLN A 5 -19.73 -12.60 3.31
N GLU A 6 -20.03 -11.32 3.20
CA GLU A 6 -19.27 -10.15 2.77
C GLU A 6 -17.76 -10.21 3.11
N PHE A 7 -16.90 -9.92 2.13
CA PHE A 7 -15.45 -9.78 2.34
C PHE A 7 -14.97 -8.46 1.74
N PHE A 8 -15.23 -7.37 2.47
CA PHE A 8 -14.44 -6.16 2.41
C PHE A 8 -13.50 -6.24 3.61
N GLN A 9 -12.20 -6.50 3.40
CA GLN A 9 -11.26 -6.61 4.52
C GLN A 9 -10.38 -5.36 4.56
N SER A 10 -10.86 -4.34 5.28
CA SER A 10 -10.04 -3.20 5.67
C SER A 10 -9.11 -3.61 6.81
N TYR A 11 -7.80 -3.52 6.60
CA TYR A 11 -6.83 -3.67 7.69
C TYR A 11 -6.41 -2.26 8.14
N SER A 12 -7.03 -1.78 9.21
CA SER A 12 -6.59 -0.57 9.91
C SER A 12 -5.80 -1.02 11.14
N GLU A 13 -4.48 -0.84 11.13
CA GLU A 13 -3.68 -1.14 12.31
C GLU A 13 -3.84 -0.03 13.34
N GLY A 14 -4.74 -0.26 14.30
CA GLY A 14 -4.71 0.47 15.57
C GLY A 14 -3.41 0.14 16.29
N VAL A 15 -2.72 1.17 16.75
CA VAL A 15 -1.49 1.09 17.55
C VAL A 15 -1.60 -0.02 18.61
N SER A 16 -0.92 -1.15 18.39
CA SER A 16 -0.66 -2.13 19.44
C SER A 16 0.55 -2.97 19.08
N GLU A 17 1.47 -2.98 20.03
CA GLU A 17 2.80 -3.54 20.02
C GLU A 17 2.87 -5.01 19.56
N LYS A 18 3.99 -5.34 18.91
CA LYS A 18 4.45 -6.70 18.53
C LYS A 18 3.62 -7.41 17.46
N ARG A 19 3.85 -7.08 16.19
CA ARG A 19 3.95 -8.14 15.16
C ARG A 19 5.29 -7.98 14.44
N ASN A 20 6.04 -9.05 14.26
CA ASN A 20 7.37 -8.94 13.64
C ASN A 20 7.37 -9.36 12.17
N HIS A 21 6.21 -9.72 11.61
CA HIS A 21 6.07 -10.28 10.27
C HIS A 21 4.71 -9.95 9.67
N ILE A 22 4.68 -9.74 8.36
CA ILE A 22 3.43 -9.72 7.59
C ILE A 22 2.73 -11.06 7.80
N ARG A 23 1.44 -11.00 8.10
CA ARG A 23 0.61 -12.19 8.28
C ARG A 23 0.46 -12.93 6.94
N PRO A 24 0.69 -14.26 6.87
CA PRO A 24 0.47 -15.03 5.64
C PRO A 24 -0.93 -14.85 5.05
N GLU A 25 -1.93 -14.65 5.91
CA GLU A 25 -3.31 -14.37 5.51
C GLU A 25 -3.43 -13.05 4.74
N LEU A 26 -2.62 -12.04 5.12
CA LEU A 26 -2.59 -10.74 4.47
C LEU A 26 -1.94 -10.82 3.09
N ILE A 27 -0.84 -11.57 2.97
CA ILE A 27 -0.18 -11.81 1.67
C ILE A 27 -1.15 -12.53 0.72
N SER A 28 -1.87 -13.54 1.21
CA SER A 28 -2.88 -14.25 0.43
C SER A 28 -4.01 -13.31 -0.04
N ALA A 29 -4.47 -12.41 0.84
CA ALA A 29 -5.48 -11.41 0.49
C ALA A 29 -4.97 -10.42 -0.58
N ILE A 30 -3.72 -9.94 -0.46
CA ILE A 30 -3.09 -9.07 -1.47
C ILE A 30 -3.03 -9.78 -2.82
N ARG A 31 -2.54 -11.02 -2.87
CA ARG A 31 -2.35 -11.79 -4.10
C ARG A 31 -3.67 -12.21 -4.76
N SER A 32 -4.73 -12.40 -3.99
CA SER A 32 -6.06 -12.78 -4.51
C SER A 32 -6.92 -11.60 -4.98
N SER A 33 -6.51 -10.37 -4.64
CA SER A 33 -7.23 -9.15 -5.02
C SER A 33 -6.84 -8.70 -6.43
N LYS A 34 -7.79 -8.14 -7.18
CA LYS A 34 -7.50 -7.57 -8.52
C LYS A 34 -7.04 -6.13 -8.46
N ILE A 35 -7.40 -5.42 -7.39
CA ILE A 35 -7.13 -4.01 -7.22
C ILE A 35 -6.60 -3.78 -5.80
N ALA A 36 -5.46 -3.11 -5.68
CA ALA A 36 -4.87 -2.68 -4.43
C ALA A 36 -4.89 -1.16 -4.35
N ILE A 37 -5.56 -0.61 -3.34
CA ILE A 37 -5.62 0.81 -3.03
C ILE A 37 -4.57 1.12 -1.97
N ILE A 38 -3.68 2.05 -2.27
CA ILE A 38 -2.51 2.36 -1.43
C ILE A 38 -2.66 3.78 -0.90
N LEU A 39 -2.98 3.93 0.38
CA LEU A 39 -3.09 5.24 1.00
C LEU A 39 -1.73 5.72 1.52
N LEU A 40 -1.04 6.53 0.72
CA LEU A 40 0.26 7.11 1.08
C LEU A 40 0.03 8.36 1.93
N SER A 41 0.29 8.26 3.23
CA SER A 41 0.26 9.39 4.17
C SER A 41 1.67 9.86 4.54
N ARG A 42 1.79 11.00 5.24
CA ARG A 42 3.09 11.49 5.76
C ARG A 42 3.86 10.45 6.59
N ASN A 43 3.14 9.58 7.30
CA ASN A 43 3.72 8.59 8.21
C ASN A 43 3.94 7.21 7.58
N TYR A 44 3.47 6.96 6.35
CA TYR A 44 3.55 5.65 5.68
C TYR A 44 4.97 5.07 5.72
N ALA A 45 5.97 5.88 5.35
CA ALA A 45 7.37 5.44 5.32
C ALA A 45 8.02 5.29 6.71
N SER A 46 7.32 5.64 7.80
CA SER A 46 7.78 5.42 9.18
C SER A 46 7.43 4.01 9.69
N SER A 47 6.66 3.22 8.94
CA SER A 47 6.30 1.85 9.29
C SER A 47 6.99 0.87 8.35
N LYS A 48 7.82 -0.02 8.92
CA LYS A 48 8.42 -1.13 8.16
C LYS A 48 7.34 -1.97 7.47
N TRP A 49 6.21 -2.23 8.14
CA TRP A 49 5.20 -3.12 7.57
C TRP A 49 4.53 -2.48 6.36
N CYS A 50 4.22 -1.19 6.40
CA CYS A 50 3.66 -0.49 5.24
C CYS A 50 4.62 -0.56 4.04
N LEU A 51 5.93 -0.48 4.27
CA LEU A 51 6.92 -0.65 3.21
C LEU A 51 6.99 -2.09 2.69
N ASP A 52 6.89 -3.09 3.56
CA ASP A 52 6.88 -4.50 3.14
C ASP A 52 5.59 -4.86 2.37
N GLU A 53 4.42 -4.33 2.79
CA GLU A 53 3.14 -4.46 2.08
C GLU A 53 3.22 -3.83 0.70
N LEU A 54 3.79 -2.63 0.60
CA LEU A 54 3.97 -1.95 -0.68
C LEU A 54 4.83 -2.79 -1.63
N VAL A 55 5.91 -3.39 -1.14
CA VAL A 55 6.75 -4.28 -1.94
C VAL A 55 5.95 -5.47 -2.48
N GLU A 56 5.09 -6.09 -1.66
CA GLU A 56 4.28 -7.23 -2.13
C GLU A 56 3.22 -6.79 -3.14
N ILE A 57 2.58 -5.64 -2.95
CA ILE A 57 1.61 -5.09 -3.92
C ILE A 57 2.30 -4.78 -5.26
N MET A 58 3.47 -4.17 -5.23
CA MET A 58 4.21 -3.85 -6.47
C MET A 58 4.66 -5.12 -7.19
N LYS A 59 5.03 -6.18 -6.47
CA LYS A 59 5.24 -7.51 -7.09
C LYS A 59 3.97 -8.07 -7.72
N CYS A 60 2.83 -8.00 -7.04
CA CYS A 60 1.56 -8.49 -7.57
C CYS A 60 1.11 -7.70 -8.82
N LYS A 61 1.38 -6.40 -8.85
CA LYS A 61 1.17 -5.55 -10.03
C LYS A 61 1.93 -6.08 -11.25
N GLU A 62 3.19 -6.49 -11.06
CA GLU A 62 4.05 -7.01 -12.13
C GLU A 62 3.75 -8.47 -12.48
N GLU A 63 3.62 -9.35 -11.48
CA GLU A 63 3.47 -10.80 -11.67
C GLU A 63 2.04 -11.23 -12.05
N LEU A 64 1.03 -10.52 -11.53
CA LEU A 64 -0.37 -10.93 -11.57
C LEU A 64 -1.28 -9.93 -12.30
N ASP A 65 -0.71 -8.91 -12.95
CA ASP A 65 -1.44 -7.82 -13.60
C ASP A 65 -2.44 -7.12 -12.67
N GLN A 66 -2.09 -7.05 -11.37
CA GLN A 66 -2.93 -6.39 -10.37
C GLN A 66 -2.92 -4.88 -10.58
N THR A 67 -4.09 -4.23 -10.47
CA THR A 67 -4.16 -2.76 -10.52
C THR A 67 -3.76 -2.17 -9.18
N ALA A 68 -2.64 -1.43 -9.13
CA ALA A 68 -2.24 -0.65 -7.96
C ALA A 68 -2.69 0.82 -8.12
N LEU A 69 -3.50 1.31 -7.18
CA LEU A 69 -4.04 2.67 -7.15
C LEU A 69 -3.52 3.45 -5.95
N PRO A 70 -2.50 4.31 -6.12
CA PRO A 70 -2.06 5.19 -5.04
C PRO A 70 -3.02 6.36 -4.80
N ILE A 71 -3.26 6.65 -3.52
CA ILE A 71 -3.93 7.84 -3.02
C ILE A 71 -2.92 8.57 -2.14
N PHE A 72 -2.55 9.79 -2.53
CA PHE A 72 -1.63 10.62 -1.77
C PHE A 72 -2.42 11.49 -0.79
N TYR A 73 -2.36 11.15 0.49
CA TYR A 73 -3.06 11.85 1.56
C TYR A 73 -2.09 12.75 2.31
N ASP A 74 -2.24 14.07 2.12
CA ASP A 74 -1.45 15.09 2.81
C ASP A 74 0.08 14.93 2.61
N VAL A 75 0.46 14.36 1.46
CA VAL A 75 1.85 14.20 1.00
C VAL A 75 1.89 14.42 -0.50
N GLU A 76 2.91 15.11 -0.99
CA GLU A 76 3.09 15.32 -2.42
C GLU A 76 3.69 14.07 -3.08
N PRO A 77 3.20 13.63 -4.26
CA PRO A 77 3.81 12.50 -5.00
C PRO A 77 5.31 12.68 -5.24
N SER A 78 5.76 13.94 -5.42
CA SER A 78 7.17 14.29 -5.58
C SER A 78 8.00 14.01 -4.31
N GLN A 79 7.42 14.18 -3.12
CA GLN A 79 8.07 13.87 -1.85
C GLN A 79 8.20 12.37 -1.63
N VAL A 80 7.20 11.58 -2.06
CA VAL A 80 7.26 10.12 -2.05
C VAL A 80 8.32 9.63 -3.03
N LYS A 81 8.27 10.08 -4.29
CA LYS A 81 9.20 9.69 -5.35
C LYS A 81 10.66 10.02 -5.03
N LYS A 82 10.92 11.22 -4.50
CA LYS A 82 12.28 11.70 -4.22
C LYS A 82 12.73 11.40 -2.78
N LEU A 83 11.85 10.82 -1.95
CA LEU A 83 12.08 10.59 -0.53
C LEU A 83 12.55 11.85 0.21
N THR A 84 11.85 12.96 -0.01
CA THR A 84 12.13 14.28 0.60
C THR A 84 11.06 14.66 1.64
N GLY A 85 11.26 15.80 2.31
CA GLY A 85 10.34 16.28 3.34
C GLY A 85 10.24 15.35 4.54
N ASP A 86 9.10 15.38 5.22
CA ASP A 86 8.83 14.55 6.40
C ASP A 86 8.67 13.07 6.03
N PHE A 87 8.13 12.77 4.85
CA PHE A 87 8.07 11.41 4.31
C PHE A 87 9.47 10.76 4.23
N GLY A 88 10.43 11.49 3.65
CA GLY A 88 11.82 11.06 3.59
C GLY A 88 12.50 10.93 4.96
N LYS A 89 12.12 11.77 5.94
CA LYS A 89 12.61 11.63 7.32
C LYS A 89 12.09 10.34 7.96
N GLY A 90 10.80 10.02 7.75
CA GLY A 90 10.20 8.75 8.18
C GLY A 90 10.93 7.56 7.58
N PHE A 91 11.13 7.57 6.26
CA PHE A 91 11.86 6.53 5.54
C PHE A 91 13.27 6.29 6.12
N ARG A 92 14.08 7.35 6.27
CA ARG A 92 15.44 7.23 6.81
C ARG A 92 15.48 6.65 8.22
N LYS A 93 14.50 6.97 9.06
CA LYS A 93 14.38 6.39 10.41
C LYS A 93 14.09 4.88 10.33
N THR A 94 13.18 4.47 9.45
CA THR A 94 12.82 3.06 9.26
C THR A 94 13.99 2.22 8.72
N CYS A 95 14.82 2.81 7.84
CA CYS A 95 16.00 2.17 7.28
C CYS A 95 17.20 2.08 8.24
N ALA A 96 17.19 2.79 9.36
CA ALA A 96 18.30 2.77 10.31
C ALA A 96 18.51 1.35 10.86
N GLY A 97 19.70 0.80 10.66
CA GLY A 97 20.05 -0.57 11.08
C GLY A 97 19.51 -1.69 10.18
N ARG A 98 18.97 -1.36 9.00
CA ARG A 98 18.51 -2.33 7.99
C ARG A 98 19.59 -2.59 6.94
N SER A 99 19.46 -3.71 6.22
CA SER A 99 20.39 -4.01 5.13
C SER A 99 20.19 -3.05 3.96
N ASN A 100 21.24 -2.86 3.16
CA ASN A 100 21.15 -2.05 1.93
C ASN A 100 20.14 -2.66 0.96
N GLU A 101 20.09 -3.99 0.85
CA GLU A 101 19.13 -4.70 -0.02
C GLU A 101 17.68 -4.45 0.39
N GLU A 102 17.37 -4.53 1.68
CA GLU A 102 16.02 -4.27 2.21
C GLU A 102 15.60 -2.82 1.97
N THR A 103 16.50 -1.88 2.26
CA THR A 103 16.29 -0.44 2.04
C THR A 103 16.07 -0.12 0.55
N GLU A 104 16.84 -0.76 -0.31
CA GLU A 104 16.74 -0.61 -1.77
C GLU A 104 15.39 -1.07 -2.29
N ARG A 105 14.91 -2.23 -1.83
CA ARG A 105 13.61 -2.78 -2.21
C ARG A 105 12.46 -1.85 -1.83
N TRP A 106 12.48 -1.30 -0.62
CA TRP A 106 11.46 -0.33 -0.21
C TRP A 106 11.53 0.96 -1.02
N ARG A 107 12.73 1.48 -1.27
CA ARG A 107 12.92 2.67 -2.09
C ARG A 107 12.36 2.48 -3.50
N GLN A 108 12.67 1.35 -4.13
CA GLN A 108 12.21 1.06 -5.49
C GLN A 108 10.68 1.01 -5.54
N ALA A 109 10.05 0.29 -4.60
CA ALA A 109 8.59 0.22 -4.52
C ALA A 109 7.93 1.59 -4.34
N LEU A 110 8.53 2.48 -3.53
CA LEU A 110 8.06 3.87 -3.34
C LEU A 110 8.20 4.73 -4.61
N VAL A 111 9.28 4.56 -5.37
CA VAL A 111 9.49 5.25 -6.64
C VAL A 111 8.49 4.78 -7.69
N ASP A 112 8.26 3.46 -7.76
CA ASP A 112 7.37 2.84 -8.74
C ASP A 112 5.91 3.15 -8.47
N VAL A 113 5.49 3.12 -7.20
CA VAL A 113 4.13 3.52 -6.84
C VAL A 113 3.91 5.01 -7.09
N ALA A 114 4.91 5.87 -6.85
CA ALA A 114 4.80 7.30 -7.12
C ALA A 114 4.87 7.66 -8.61
N THR A 115 5.37 6.74 -9.45
CA THR A 115 5.42 6.88 -10.91
C THR A 115 4.23 6.19 -11.59
N THR A 116 3.54 5.29 -10.89
CA THR A 116 2.25 4.75 -11.33
C THR A 116 1.28 5.92 -11.50
N ALA A 117 0.63 6.01 -12.66
CA ALA A 117 -0.36 7.04 -12.93
C ALA A 117 -1.44 6.99 -11.84
N GLY A 118 -1.43 7.98 -10.94
CA GLY A 118 -2.56 8.24 -10.06
C GLY A 118 -3.71 8.63 -10.97
N TYR A 119 -4.79 7.84 -11.00
CA TYR A 119 -5.93 8.16 -11.83
C TYR A 119 -6.49 9.52 -11.38
N HIS A 120 -6.30 10.56 -12.19
CA HIS A 120 -6.99 11.84 -12.11
C HIS A 120 -8.47 11.64 -12.45
N SER A 121 -9.20 10.85 -11.66
CA SER A 121 -10.65 10.97 -11.56
C SER A 121 -11.11 10.29 -10.29
N ILE A 122 -11.48 11.10 -9.30
CA ILE A 122 -12.28 10.68 -8.16
C ILE A 122 -13.63 10.09 -8.64
N ASN A 123 -14.01 10.31 -9.92
CA ASN A 123 -15.17 9.71 -10.57
C ASN A 123 -15.10 8.19 -10.72
N TRP A 124 -13.92 7.60 -10.93
CA TRP A 124 -13.79 6.14 -11.05
C TRP A 124 -13.98 5.43 -9.69
N PHE A 125 -13.62 6.10 -8.60
CA PHE A 125 -13.78 5.60 -7.23
C PHE A 125 -15.24 5.31 -6.89
N VAL A 126 -16.17 6.16 -7.34
CA VAL A 126 -17.61 6.01 -7.09
C VAL A 126 -18.23 4.87 -7.93
N LEU A 127 -17.76 4.67 -9.17
CA LEU A 127 -18.27 3.65 -10.08
C LEU A 127 -17.84 2.21 -9.71
N LEU A 128 -16.70 2.06 -9.06
CA LEU A 128 -16.21 0.78 -8.55
C LEU A 128 -16.93 0.30 -7.28
N ILE A 129 -17.38 1.23 -6.43
CA ILE A 129 -18.18 0.89 -5.24
C ILE A 129 -19.60 0.49 -5.65
N SER A 130 -20.13 1.03 -6.77
CA SER A 130 -21.49 0.76 -7.24
C SER A 130 -21.64 -0.51 -8.09
N SER A 131 -20.56 -1.06 -8.64
CA SER A 131 -20.60 -2.23 -9.54
C SER A 131 -19.86 -3.42 -8.93
N CYS A 132 -20.57 -4.22 -8.12
CA CYS A 132 -20.11 -5.51 -7.60
C CYS A 132 -18.72 -5.50 -6.93
N ALA A 133 -18.64 -4.82 -5.78
CA ALA A 133 -17.58 -4.94 -4.79
C ALA A 133 -17.23 -6.41 -4.47
N ARG A 134 -16.20 -6.95 -5.11
CA ARG A 134 -15.69 -8.31 -4.85
C ARG A 134 -14.16 -8.43 -4.83
N PHE A 135 -13.39 -7.35 -5.03
CA PHE A 135 -11.96 -7.48 -5.44
C PHE A 135 -10.98 -6.40 -4.92
N PHE A 136 -11.33 -5.63 -3.89
CA PHE A 136 -10.48 -4.52 -3.42
C PHE A 136 -9.70 -4.88 -2.15
N PHE A 137 -8.39 -4.63 -2.17
CA PHE A 137 -7.56 -4.57 -0.98
C PHE A 137 -7.20 -3.10 -0.69
N ILE A 138 -7.32 -2.64 0.56
CA ILE A 138 -6.96 -1.27 0.95
C ILE A 138 -5.88 -1.33 2.01
N VAL A 139 -4.70 -0.75 1.72
CA VAL A 139 -3.65 -0.52 2.70
C VAL A 139 -3.87 0.84 3.35
N TYR A 140 -4.14 0.84 4.66
CA TYR A 140 -4.21 2.06 5.48
C TYR A 140 -2.95 2.19 6.33
N SER A 141 -2.30 3.36 6.27
CA SER A 141 -1.43 3.83 7.35
C SER A 141 -2.18 4.91 8.13
N LEU A 142 -2.53 4.62 9.38
CA LEU A 142 -2.95 5.63 10.37
C LEU A 142 -1.71 6.24 11.03
#